data_AF-A0A6N3Z4X3-F1
#
_entry.id   AF-A0A6N3Z4X3-F1
#
_cell.length_a   1.000
_cell.length_b   1.000
_cell.length_c   1.000
_cell.angle_alpha   90.00
_cell.angle_beta   90.00
_cell.angle_gamma   90.00
#
_symmetry.space_group_name_H-M   'P 1'
#
loop_
_entity.id
_entity.type
_entity.pdbx_description
1 polymer ?
#
loop_
_entity_poly.entity_id
_entity_poly.type
_entity_poly.pdbx_seq_one_letter_code
_entity_poly.pdbx_strand_id
1 'polypeptide(L)'
;MADIRVFINQGRYDHDSKRLFVIRENAINTGSLGIQDAVEQRIKKCYPKLYQRKIGQLLRRERDPKFKCYCNYPLTLDDVCKDIIKKTVPYHALSCDACWQEDLSTTWGYYGYISKVISKDEWQKLCDDRAYAKFVE
;
A
#
# COMPACT_ATOMS: atom_id res chain seq x y z
N MET A 1 28.02 -0.18 21.05
CA MET A 1 27.03 0.79 20.52
C MET A 1 25.65 0.34 20.97
N ALA A 2 24.79 1.25 21.44
CA ALA A 2 23.40 0.91 21.75
C ALA A 2 22.68 0.48 20.46
N ASP A 3 21.91 -0.60 20.57
CA ASP A 3 21.11 -1.13 19.46
C ASP A 3 20.09 -0.10 18.98
N ILE A 4 20.16 0.26 17.69
CA ILE A 4 19.29 1.27 17.09
C ILE A 4 17.80 0.93 17.26
N ARG A 5 17.45 -0.35 17.37
CA ARG A 5 16.08 -0.82 17.63
C ARG A 5 15.51 -0.21 18.91
N VAL A 6 16.33 -0.04 19.95
CA VAL A 6 15.90 0.58 21.21
C VAL A 6 15.46 2.02 20.98
N PHE A 7 16.24 2.81 20.24
CA PHE A 7 15.89 4.19 19.93
C PHE A 7 14.65 4.30 19.04
N ILE A 8 14.49 3.40 18.07
CA ILE A 8 13.28 3.34 17.21
C ILE A 8 12.05 3.03 18.07
N ASN A 9 12.12 2.02 18.93
CA ASN A 9 11.01 1.60 19.77
C ASN A 9 10.61 2.67 20.80
N GLN A 10 11.59 3.41 21.32
CA GLN A 10 11.38 4.57 22.19
C GLN A 10 10.80 5.80 21.45
N GLY A 11 10.66 5.75 20.12
CA GLY A 11 10.05 6.82 19.34
C GLY A 11 10.96 8.01 19.07
N ARG A 12 12.29 7.82 19.16
CA ARG A 12 13.27 8.91 18.97
C ARG A 12 13.16 9.60 17.61
N TYR A 13 12.61 8.91 16.60
CA TYR A 13 12.50 9.38 15.22
C TYR A 13 11.06 9.67 14.78
N ASP A 14 10.10 9.73 15.70
CA ASP A 14 8.66 9.84 15.40
C ASP A 14 8.22 11.14 14.74
N HIS A 15 9.07 12.17 14.83
CA HIS A 15 8.82 13.47 14.21
C HIS A 15 9.45 13.56 12.82
N ASP A 16 10.27 12.58 12.41
CA ASP A 16 10.98 12.58 11.14
C ASP A 16 10.78 11.27 10.36
N SER A 17 9.70 11.24 9.57
CA SER A 17 9.43 10.13 8.66
C SER A 17 10.57 9.90 7.66
N LYS A 18 11.27 10.96 7.20
CA LYS A 18 12.34 10.82 6.21
C LYS A 18 13.50 10.02 6.82
N ARG A 19 13.86 10.31 8.06
CA ARG A 19 14.89 9.57 8.78
C ARG A 19 14.49 8.11 8.98
N LEU A 20 13.25 7.82 9.32
CA LEU A 20 12.74 6.44 9.41
C LEU A 20 12.89 5.71 8.06
N PHE A 21 12.53 6.33 6.94
CA PHE A 21 12.72 5.71 5.62
C PHE A 21 14.20 5.43 5.29
N VAL A 22 15.11 6.36 5.61
CA VAL A 22 16.56 6.13 5.42
C VAL A 22 17.05 4.95 6.27
N ILE A 23 16.61 4.85 7.53
CA ILE A 23 17.00 3.72 8.39
C ILE A 23 16.45 2.41 7.81
N ARG A 24 15.21 2.41 7.30
CA ARG A 24 14.61 1.25 6.63
C ARG A 24 15.42 0.81 5.41
N GLU A 25 15.77 1.74 4.53
CA GLU A 25 16.56 1.44 3.32
C GLU A 25 17.93 0.84 3.68
N ASN A 26 18.61 1.41 4.67
CA ASN A 26 19.87 0.85 5.18
C ASN A 26 19.68 -0.55 5.78
N ALA A 27 18.59 -0.80 6.51
CA ALA A 27 18.29 -2.11 7.08
C ALA A 27 18.05 -3.16 5.98
N ILE A 28 17.32 -2.80 4.91
CA ILE A 28 17.11 -3.66 3.74
C ILE A 28 18.45 -3.98 3.07
N ASN A 29 19.26 -2.96 2.78
CA ASN A 29 20.54 -3.11 2.09
C ASN A 29 21.56 -3.96 2.89
N THR A 30 21.44 -3.97 4.21
CA THR A 30 22.32 -4.73 5.10
C THR A 30 21.73 -6.07 5.55
N GLY A 31 20.51 -6.42 5.12
CA GLY A 31 19.82 -7.65 5.53
C GLY A 31 19.40 -7.67 7.00
N SER A 32 19.30 -6.51 7.65
CA SER A 32 18.99 -6.37 9.08
C SER A 32 17.48 -6.42 9.36
N LEU A 33 16.87 -7.59 9.25
CA LEU A 33 15.40 -7.78 9.37
C LEU A 33 14.81 -7.20 10.66
N GLY A 34 15.46 -7.42 11.81
CA GLY A 34 14.94 -6.91 13.09
C GLY A 34 14.91 -5.38 13.19
N ILE A 35 15.78 -4.67 12.44
CA ILE A 35 15.75 -3.20 12.35
C ILE A 35 14.66 -2.79 11.35
N GLN A 36 14.57 -3.47 10.22
CA GLN A 36 13.53 -3.22 9.22
C GLN A 36 12.14 -3.31 9.86
N ASP A 37 11.84 -4.41 10.56
CA ASP A 37 10.54 -4.63 11.21
C ASP A 37 10.24 -3.54 12.24
N ALA A 38 11.20 -3.19 13.09
CA ALA A 38 11.02 -2.15 14.10
C ALA A 38 10.68 -0.79 13.46
N VAL A 39 11.36 -0.43 12.38
CA VAL A 39 11.11 0.81 11.64
C VAL A 39 9.76 0.77 10.94
N GLU A 40 9.43 -0.33 10.24
CA GLU A 40 8.17 -0.47 9.53
C GLU A 40 6.96 -0.39 10.47
N GLN A 41 7.03 -1.04 11.64
CA GLN A 41 6.00 -0.92 12.69
C GLN A 41 5.88 0.52 13.19
N ARG A 42 7.01 1.23 13.36
CA ARG A 42 6.96 2.64 13.77
C ARG A 42 6.35 3.54 12.69
N ILE A 43 6.70 3.34 11.42
CA ILE A 43 6.10 4.07 10.31
C ILE A 43 4.60 3.75 10.22
N LYS A 44 4.18 2.50 10.41
CA LYS A 44 2.77 2.11 10.45
C LYS A 44 1.99 2.87 11.53
N LYS A 45 2.58 3.01 12.71
CA LYS A 45 1.97 3.70 13.86
C LYS A 45 1.89 5.21 13.66
N CYS A 46 3.02 5.85 13.32
CA CYS A 46 3.12 7.32 13.33
C CYS A 46 2.73 7.94 11.97
N TYR A 47 2.88 7.19 10.88
CA TYR A 47 2.66 7.66 9.52
C TYR A 47 1.87 6.63 8.67
N PRO A 48 0.66 6.23 9.10
CA PRO A 48 -0.10 5.15 8.46
C PRO A 48 -0.35 5.39 6.96
N LYS A 49 -0.58 6.65 6.55
CA LYS A 49 -0.74 7.01 5.14
C LYS A 49 0.52 6.76 4.32
N LEU A 50 1.70 7.07 4.87
CA LEU A 50 2.98 6.82 4.20
C LEU A 50 3.31 5.32 4.19
N TYR A 51 2.98 4.61 5.26
CA TYR A 51 3.10 3.16 5.32
C TYR A 51 2.27 2.49 4.22
N GLN A 52 0.98 2.81 4.14
CA GLN A 52 0.06 2.26 3.13
C GLN A 52 0.58 2.51 1.71
N ARG A 53 1.11 3.71 1.51
CA ARG A 53 1.58 4.16 0.21
C ARG A 53 2.85 3.44 -0.26
N LYS A 54 3.81 3.22 0.63
CA LYS A 54 5.19 2.84 0.27
C LYS A 54 5.68 1.49 0.79
N ILE A 55 5.02 0.92 1.79
CA ILE A 55 5.52 -0.26 2.51
C ILE A 55 4.55 -1.42 2.34
N GLY A 56 3.27 -1.22 2.66
CA GLY A 56 2.27 -2.28 2.52
C GLY A 56 0.96 -1.94 3.18
N GLN A 57 0.04 -2.89 3.22
CA GLN A 57 -1.32 -2.67 3.70
C GLN A 57 -1.40 -2.44 5.21
N LEU A 58 -2.31 -1.55 5.63
CA LEU A 58 -2.54 -1.27 7.05
C LEU A 58 -3.22 -2.44 7.76
N LEU A 59 -4.18 -3.06 7.09
CA LEU A 59 -4.96 -4.17 7.62
C LEU A 59 -4.63 -5.43 6.82
N ARG A 60 -4.40 -6.52 7.53
CA ARG A 60 -4.32 -7.84 6.92
C ARG A 60 -5.74 -8.23 6.50
N ARG A 61 -5.91 -8.51 5.22
CA ARG A 61 -7.16 -8.99 4.64
C ARG A 61 -6.89 -10.36 4.08
N GLU A 62 -7.81 -11.30 4.28
CA GLU A 62 -7.70 -12.64 3.74
C GLU A 62 -9.00 -12.98 3.04
N ARG A 63 -8.87 -13.61 1.88
CA ARG A 63 -9.96 -14.16 1.09
C ARG A 63 -9.62 -15.60 0.75
N ASP A 64 -10.60 -16.39 0.32
CA ASP A 64 -10.36 -17.72 -0.24
C ASP A 64 -9.17 -17.66 -1.25
N PRO A 65 -8.13 -18.50 -1.07
CA PRO A 65 -6.90 -18.47 -1.87
C PRO A 65 -7.11 -18.59 -3.38
N LYS A 66 -8.25 -19.15 -3.84
CA LYS A 66 -8.56 -19.24 -5.27
C LYS A 66 -8.67 -17.86 -5.95
N PHE A 67 -8.97 -16.81 -5.20
CA PHE A 67 -9.11 -15.47 -5.72
C PHE A 67 -7.76 -14.76 -5.81
N LYS A 68 -7.38 -14.35 -7.03
CA LYS A 68 -6.20 -13.52 -7.31
C LYS A 68 -6.54 -12.03 -7.17
N CYS A 69 -6.47 -11.50 -5.95
CA CYS A 69 -6.75 -10.08 -5.65
C CYS A 69 -5.81 -9.54 -4.57
N TYR A 70 -5.87 -8.24 -4.29
CA TYR A 70 -5.01 -7.57 -3.33
C TYR A 70 -5.22 -7.97 -1.86
N CYS A 71 -6.27 -8.73 -1.54
CA CYS A 71 -6.37 -9.38 -0.23
C CYS A 71 -5.30 -10.47 -0.08
N ASN A 72 -5.17 -11.34 -1.08
CA ASN A 72 -4.24 -12.48 -1.03
C ASN A 72 -2.84 -12.14 -1.53
N TYR A 73 -2.73 -11.15 -2.43
CA TYR A 73 -1.48 -10.67 -3.01
C TYR A 73 -1.36 -9.16 -2.75
N PRO A 74 -1.05 -8.77 -1.51
CA PRO A 74 -1.07 -7.38 -1.11
C PRO A 74 0.01 -6.56 -1.81
N LEU A 75 -0.36 -5.37 -2.26
CA LEU A 75 0.54 -4.39 -2.86
C LEU A 75 0.51 -3.07 -2.09
N THR A 76 1.51 -2.24 -2.33
CA THR A 76 1.53 -0.84 -1.88
C THR A 76 0.63 0.01 -2.78
N LEU A 77 0.15 1.17 -2.31
CA LEU A 77 -0.63 2.05 -3.19
C LEU A 77 0.20 2.59 -4.38
N ASP A 78 1.52 2.74 -4.21
CA ASP A 78 2.42 3.06 -5.33
C ASP A 78 2.36 1.98 -6.43
N ASP A 79 2.30 0.70 -6.07
CA ASP A 79 2.24 -0.40 -7.03
C ASP A 79 0.83 -0.59 -7.59
N VAL A 80 -0.22 -0.42 -6.79
CA VAL A 80 -1.61 -0.40 -7.28
C VAL A 80 -1.82 0.74 -8.28
N CYS A 81 -1.19 1.90 -8.06
CA CYS A 81 -1.22 3.00 -9.03
C CYS A 81 -0.61 2.57 -10.37
N LYS A 82 0.52 1.85 -10.35
CA LYS A 82 1.14 1.32 -11.57
C LYS A 82 0.21 0.32 -12.25
N ASP A 83 -0.48 -0.53 -11.49
CA ASP A 83 -1.45 -1.47 -12.04
C ASP A 83 -2.61 -0.77 -12.77
N ILE A 84 -3.15 0.30 -12.17
CA ILE A 84 -4.24 1.08 -12.79
C ILE A 84 -3.76 1.70 -14.12
N ILE A 85 -2.61 2.37 -14.12
CA ILE A 85 -2.06 3.04 -15.31
C ILE A 85 -1.72 2.02 -16.41
N LYS A 86 -1.16 0.87 -16.03
CA LYS A 86 -0.81 -0.20 -16.96
C LYS A 86 -2.00 -1.06 -17.39
N LYS A 87 -3.18 -0.83 -16.80
CA LYS A 87 -4.39 -1.64 -17.00
C LYS A 87 -4.17 -3.12 -16.66
N THR A 88 -3.40 -3.37 -15.60
CA THR A 88 -3.05 -4.71 -15.10
C THR A 88 -3.73 -5.03 -13.77
N VAL A 89 -4.75 -4.26 -13.37
CA VAL A 89 -5.53 -4.52 -12.15
C VAL A 89 -6.12 -5.94 -12.21
N PRO A 90 -5.90 -6.79 -11.20
CA PRO A 90 -6.46 -8.14 -11.18
C PRO A 90 -7.98 -8.12 -11.22
N TYR A 91 -8.58 -8.93 -12.08
CA TYR A 91 -10.03 -9.00 -12.24
C TYR A 91 -10.78 -9.25 -10.91
N HIS A 92 -10.30 -10.18 -10.07
CA HIS A 92 -10.94 -10.45 -8.77
C HIS A 92 -10.81 -9.31 -7.75
N ALA A 93 -9.93 -8.33 -7.99
CA ALA A 93 -9.86 -7.13 -7.17
C ALA A 93 -11.00 -6.15 -7.51
N LEU A 94 -11.52 -6.18 -8.75
CA LEU A 94 -12.64 -5.32 -9.19
C LEU A 94 -13.95 -5.71 -8.49
N SER A 95 -14.23 -7.01 -8.38
CA SER A 95 -15.44 -7.52 -7.71
C SER A 95 -15.32 -7.59 -6.18
N CYS A 96 -14.12 -7.43 -5.63
CA CYS A 96 -13.89 -7.45 -4.19
C CYS A 96 -14.07 -6.06 -3.57
N ASP A 97 -15.12 -5.90 -2.74
CA ASP A 97 -15.41 -4.61 -2.10
C ASP A 97 -14.28 -4.11 -1.20
N ALA A 98 -13.61 -5.02 -0.49
CA ALA A 98 -12.45 -4.66 0.32
C ALA A 98 -11.29 -4.16 -0.54
N CYS A 99 -10.99 -4.80 -1.67
CA CYS A 99 -9.95 -4.35 -2.61
C CYS A 99 -10.31 -3.00 -3.21
N TRP A 100 -11.57 -2.81 -3.57
CA TRP A 100 -12.04 -1.57 -4.14
C TRP A 100 -11.88 -0.39 -3.19
N GLN A 101 -12.27 -0.56 -1.92
CA GLN A 101 -12.22 0.50 -0.94
C GLN A 101 -10.79 0.82 -0.51
N GLU A 102 -10.04 -0.19 -0.06
CA GLU A 102 -8.75 0.02 0.61
C GLU A 102 -7.59 0.20 -0.36
N ASP A 103 -7.67 -0.36 -1.58
CA ASP A 103 -6.60 -0.27 -2.57
C ASP A 103 -6.99 0.67 -3.70
N LEU A 104 -8.01 0.34 -4.50
CA LEU A 104 -8.29 1.04 -5.76
C LEU A 104 -8.79 2.47 -5.54
N SER A 105 -9.82 2.65 -4.72
CA SER A 105 -10.39 3.98 -4.42
C SER A 105 -9.42 4.84 -3.63
N THR A 106 -8.70 4.24 -2.68
CA THR A 106 -7.70 4.96 -1.88
C THR A 106 -6.53 5.40 -2.76
N THR A 107 -6.06 4.53 -3.68
CA THR A 107 -5.05 4.88 -4.70
C THR A 107 -5.54 6.01 -5.59
N TRP A 108 -6.78 5.95 -6.08
CA TRP A 108 -7.37 7.04 -6.86
C TRP A 108 -7.42 8.36 -6.07
N GLY A 109 -7.76 8.31 -4.78
CA GLY A 109 -7.75 9.50 -3.91
C GLY A 109 -6.39 10.19 -3.89
N TYR A 110 -5.30 9.43 -3.72
CA TYR A 110 -3.94 9.99 -3.73
C TYR A 110 -3.47 10.37 -5.13
N TYR A 111 -3.46 9.41 -6.05
CA TYR A 111 -2.79 9.55 -7.34
C TYR A 111 -3.67 10.14 -8.42
N GLY A 112 -4.98 9.98 -8.34
CA GLY A 112 -5.91 10.59 -9.27
C GLY A 112 -6.37 11.96 -8.85
N TYR A 113 -6.98 12.06 -7.66
CA TYR A 113 -7.59 13.30 -7.21
C TYR A 113 -6.54 14.34 -6.77
N ILE A 114 -5.59 13.97 -5.92
CA ILE A 114 -4.59 14.92 -5.39
C ILE A 114 -3.46 15.13 -6.41
N SER A 115 -2.79 14.07 -6.86
CA SER A 115 -1.58 14.17 -7.69
C SER A 115 -1.81 14.21 -9.20
N LYS A 116 -3.04 13.95 -9.69
CA LYS A 116 -3.40 13.95 -11.13
C LYS A 116 -2.58 13.00 -12.01
N VAL A 117 -1.95 11.99 -11.40
CA VAL A 117 -1.18 10.93 -12.08
C VAL A 117 -2.11 9.96 -12.80
N ILE A 118 -3.20 9.53 -12.15
CA ILE A 118 -4.25 8.76 -12.82
C ILE A 118 -5.25 9.77 -13.40
N SER A 119 -5.58 9.64 -14.67
CA SER A 119 -6.56 10.51 -15.33
C SER A 119 -8.00 10.14 -14.94
N LYS A 120 -8.91 11.10 -15.05
CA LYS A 120 -10.35 10.84 -14.82
C LYS A 120 -10.90 9.78 -15.76
N ASP A 121 -10.43 9.75 -17.00
CA ASP A 121 -10.88 8.79 -18.01
C ASP A 121 -10.41 7.36 -17.68
N GLU A 122 -9.19 7.19 -17.18
CA GLU A 122 -8.70 5.90 -16.68
C GLU A 122 -9.52 5.42 -15.48
N TRP A 123 -9.85 6.34 -14.56
CA TRP A 123 -10.68 6.00 -13.41
C TRP A 123 -12.12 5.64 -13.79
N GLN A 124 -12.70 6.35 -14.74
CA GLN A 124 -14.05 6.05 -15.23
C GLN A 124 -14.10 4.64 -15.84
N LYS A 125 -13.12 4.29 -16.68
CA LYS A 125 -13.01 2.94 -17.26
C LYS A 125 -12.92 1.88 -16.17
N LEU A 126 -12.11 2.11 -15.14
CA LEU A 126 -11.99 1.16 -14.03
C LEU A 126 -13.32 1.01 -13.24
N CYS A 127 -14.09 2.09 -13.10
CA CYS A 127 -15.43 2.03 -12.51
C CYS A 127 -16.39 1.19 -13.36
N ASP A 128 -16.33 1.35 -14.69
CA ASP A 128 -17.15 0.58 -15.63
C ASP A 128 -16.77 -0.91 -15.60
N ASP A 129 -15.46 -1.21 -15.61
CA ASP A 129 -14.92 -2.57 -15.49
C ASP A 129 -15.38 -3.25 -14.19
N ARG A 130 -15.41 -2.51 -13.06
CA ARG A 130 -15.98 -3.02 -11.81
C ARG A 130 -17.46 -3.29 -11.91
N ALA A 131 -18.24 -2.37 -12.48
CA ALA A 131 -19.68 -2.55 -12.60
C ALA A 131 -19.99 -3.84 -13.37
N TYR A 132 -19.24 -4.08 -14.45
CA TYR A 132 -19.31 -5.33 -15.20
C TYR A 132 -18.95 -6.55 -14.35
N ALA A 133 -17.76 -6.55 -13.74
CA ALA A 133 -17.23 -7.68 -12.96
C ALA A 133 -18.02 -8.01 -11.68
N LYS A 134 -18.88 -7.10 -11.19
CA LYS A 134 -19.66 -7.28 -9.96
C LYS A 134 -21.12 -7.67 -10.20
N PHE A 135 -21.72 -7.20 -11.28
CA PHE A 135 -23.18 -7.26 -11.45
C PHE A 135 -23.64 -7.95 -12.74
N VAL A 136 -22.76 -8.15 -13.72
CA VAL A 136 -23.13 -8.75 -15.01
C VAL A 136 -22.67 -10.20 -15.09
N GLU A 137 -21.46 -10.50 -14.64
CA GLU A 137 -20.91 -11.85 -14.48
C GLU A 137 -21.02 -12.34 -13.02
#